data_AF-A0A940IP31-F1
#
_entry.id   AF-A0A940IP31-F1
#
_cell.length_a   1.000
_cell.length_b   1.000
_cell.length_c   1.000
_cell.angle_alpha   90.00
_cell.angle_beta   90.00
_cell.angle_gamma   90.00
#
_symmetry.space_group_name_H-M   'P 1'
#
loop_
_entity.id
_entity.type
_entity.pdbx_description
1 polymer ?
#
loop_
_entity_poly.entity_id
_entity_poly.type
_entity_poly.pdbx_seq_one_letter_code
_entity_poly.pdbx_strand_id
1 'polypeptide(L)'
;MAAYNTSKFAVVGLMQSLERDLRASGSSVSASVLCPGATHTHLVDGERPVAAERDAPISEETRTFQKQVAQVVKDGMDPEAVAERVLEGMRKKQFWHFSHDHVPQKALKQAQVMAADCKLSQL
;
A
#
# COMPACT_ATOMS: atom_id res chain seq x y z
N MET A 1 7.91 7.29 -7.37
CA MET A 1 7.90 6.33 -6.25
C MET A 1 8.06 6.96 -4.88
N ALA A 2 8.99 7.90 -4.66
CA ALA A 2 9.20 8.52 -3.34
C ALA A 2 7.92 9.07 -2.71
N ALA A 3 7.16 9.93 -3.41
CA ALA A 3 5.91 10.50 -2.91
C ALA A 3 4.86 9.42 -2.55
N TYR A 4 4.69 8.42 -3.43
CA TYR A 4 3.77 7.31 -3.19
C TYR A 4 4.18 6.54 -1.93
N ASN A 5 5.44 6.10 -1.82
CA ASN A 5 5.92 5.34 -0.68
C ASN A 5 5.77 6.15 0.62
N THR A 6 6.26 7.40 0.66
CA THR A 6 6.14 8.28 1.82
C THR A 6 4.69 8.42 2.27
N SER A 7 3.76 8.70 1.34
CA SER A 7 2.35 8.85 1.67
C SER A 7 1.73 7.57 2.22
N LYS A 8 2.07 6.40 1.67
CA LYS A 8 1.52 5.11 2.13
C LYS A 8 2.10 4.68 3.49
N PHE A 9 3.37 4.95 3.76
CA PHE A 9 3.94 4.77 5.10
C PHE A 9 3.29 5.72 6.13
N ALA A 10 3.04 6.98 5.75
CA ALA A 10 2.36 7.95 6.61
C ALA A 10 0.93 7.51 6.97
N VAL A 11 0.16 7.00 6.00
CA VAL A 11 -1.17 6.42 6.25
C VAL A 11 -1.10 5.27 7.24
N VAL A 12 -0.13 4.36 7.09
CA VAL A 12 0.04 3.24 8.03
C VAL A 12 0.36 3.73 9.45
N GLY A 13 1.22 4.74 9.59
CA GLY A 13 1.49 5.37 10.88
C GLY A 13 0.24 6.04 11.49
N LEU A 14 -0.50 6.79 10.69
CA LEU A 14 -1.74 7.46 11.10
C LEU A 14 -2.80 6.46 11.59
N MET A 15 -3.04 5.38 10.85
CA MET A 15 -4.05 4.39 11.21
C MET A 15 -3.68 3.64 12.50
N GLN A 16 -2.40 3.40 12.76
CA GLN A 16 -1.94 2.83 14.02
C GLN A 16 -2.22 3.75 15.20
N SER A 17 -1.96 5.05 15.07
CA SER A 17 -2.28 6.02 16.11
C SER A 17 -3.79 6.09 16.35
N LEU A 18 -4.59 6.17 15.27
CA LEU A 18 -6.04 6.22 15.37
C LEU A 18 -6.64 4.99 16.07
N GLU A 19 -6.16 3.79 15.74
CA GLU A 19 -6.62 2.57 16.43
C GLU A 19 -6.33 2.61 17.93
N ARG A 20 -5.12 3.05 18.31
CA ARG A 20 -4.71 3.14 19.71
C ARG A 20 -5.54 4.17 20.47
N ASP A 21 -5.81 5.33 19.88
CA ASP A 21 -6.59 6.40 20.49
C ASP A 21 -8.07 6.00 20.68
N LEU A 22 -8.67 5.35 19.68
CA LEU A 22 -10.03 4.81 19.76
C LEU A 22 -10.14 3.72 20.84
N ARG A 23 -9.15 2.83 20.92
CA ARG A 23 -9.11 1.79 21.95
C ARG A 23 -8.93 2.39 23.35
N ALA A 24 -8.03 3.36 23.51
CA ALA A 24 -7.76 4.00 24.79
C ALA A 24 -8.96 4.80 25.32
N SER A 25 -9.76 5.39 24.43
CA SER A 25 -10.97 6.13 24.78
C SER A 25 -12.19 5.24 25.07
N GLY A 26 -12.08 3.91 24.92
CA GLY A 26 -13.22 3.00 25.07
C GLY A 26 -14.28 3.17 23.98
N SER A 27 -13.89 3.66 22.80
CA SER A 27 -14.81 3.90 21.68
C SER A 27 -15.49 2.61 21.22
N SER A 28 -16.75 2.73 20.77
CA SER A 28 -17.47 1.66 20.08
C SER A 28 -17.04 1.48 18.61
N VAL A 29 -16.21 2.40 18.10
CA VAL A 29 -15.65 2.38 16.74
C VAL A 29 -14.19 1.95 16.80
N SER A 30 -13.78 1.09 15.86
CA SER A 30 -12.38 0.68 15.66
C SER A 30 -11.86 1.14 14.29
N ALA A 31 -10.54 1.29 14.17
CA ALA A 31 -9.87 1.56 12.91
C ALA A 31 -8.96 0.37 12.51
N SER A 32 -8.77 0.19 11.21
CA SER A 32 -7.88 -0.82 10.63
C SER A 32 -7.27 -0.28 9.33
N VAL A 33 -6.25 -0.95 8.79
CA VAL A 33 -5.53 -0.51 7.60
C VAL A 33 -5.42 -1.62 6.56
N LEU A 34 -5.76 -1.29 5.32
CA LEU A 34 -5.55 -2.15 4.15
C LEU A 34 -4.18 -1.84 3.53
N CYS A 35 -3.34 -2.87 3.45
CA CYS A 35 -2.03 -2.86 2.81
C CYS A 35 -2.06 -3.84 1.62
N PRO A 36 -2.59 -3.43 0.45
CA PRO A 36 -2.79 -4.35 -0.65
C PRO A 36 -1.51 -4.52 -1.48
N GLY A 37 -1.38 -5.70 -2.09
CA GLY A 37 -0.54 -5.89 -3.28
C GLY A 37 -1.21 -5.34 -4.53
N ALA A 38 -0.68 -5.69 -5.71
CA ALA A 38 -1.26 -5.27 -6.98
C ALA A 38 -2.73 -5.70 -7.09
N THR A 39 -3.61 -4.77 -7.47
CA THR A 39 -5.05 -4.98 -7.59
C THR A 39 -5.51 -4.40 -8.92
N HIS A 40 -6.30 -5.15 -9.69
CA HIS A 40 -6.79 -4.75 -11.00
C HIS A 40 -7.76 -3.57 -10.89
N THR A 41 -7.23 -2.37 -11.08
CA THR A 41 -7.95 -1.10 -10.89
C THR A 41 -7.55 -0.11 -11.96
N HIS A 42 -8.31 0.97 -12.08
CA HIS A 42 -7.95 2.11 -12.93
C HIS A 42 -6.91 3.05 -12.30
N LEU A 43 -6.08 2.59 -11.36
CA LEU A 43 -5.10 3.43 -10.66
C LEU A 43 -4.10 4.09 -11.63
N VAL A 44 -3.73 3.38 -12.70
CA VAL A 44 -2.74 3.85 -13.68
C VAL A 44 -3.39 4.48 -14.91
N ASP A 45 -4.62 4.08 -15.25
CA ASP A 45 -5.40 4.69 -16.33
C ASP A 45 -6.09 6.00 -15.88
N GLY A 46 -6.31 6.15 -14.58
CA GLY A 46 -7.11 7.19 -13.94
C GLY A 46 -6.31 8.40 -13.46
N GLU A 47 -5.11 8.64 -13.99
CA GLU A 47 -4.47 9.95 -13.90
C GLU A 47 -5.39 10.99 -14.56
N ARG A 48 -6.38 11.49 -13.82
CA ARG A 48 -7.02 12.75 -14.14
C ARG A 48 -5.88 13.74 -14.30
N PRO A 49 -5.75 14.41 -15.45
CA PRO A 49 -4.65 15.32 -15.67
C PRO A 49 -4.74 16.40 -14.60
N VAL A 50 -3.82 16.35 -13.63
CA VAL A 50 -3.56 17.51 -12.78
C VAL A 50 -2.95 18.52 -13.76
N ALA A 51 -3.73 19.52 -14.14
CA ALA A 51 -3.48 20.39 -15.29
C ALA A 51 -2.17 21.20 -15.22
N ALA A 52 -1.34 21.02 -14.17
CA ALA A 52 -0.18 21.83 -13.88
C ALA A 52 1.18 21.19 -14.26
N GLU A 53 1.28 19.89 -14.58
CA GLU A 53 2.59 19.20 -14.68
C GLU A 53 2.88 18.51 -16.03
N ARG A 54 2.08 18.73 -17.09
CA ARG A 54 2.21 17.97 -18.36
C ARG A 54 3.49 18.23 -19.17
N ASP A 55 4.20 19.33 -18.93
CA ASP A 55 5.26 19.77 -19.86
C ASP A 55 6.68 19.46 -19.39
N ALA A 56 6.86 18.81 -18.23
CA ALA A 56 8.18 18.34 -17.84
C ALA A 56 8.55 17.08 -18.64
N PRO A 57 9.65 17.08 -19.41
CA PRO A 57 10.11 15.88 -20.09
C PRO A 57 10.49 14.82 -19.05
N ILE A 58 9.79 13.69 -19.06
CA ILE A 58 10.16 12.51 -18.27
C ILE A 58 11.23 11.69 -19.00
N SER A 59 12.14 11.07 -18.23
CA SER A 59 13.16 10.17 -18.81
C SER A 59 12.53 8.92 -19.42
N GLU A 60 13.23 8.29 -20.37
CA GLU A 60 12.82 7.02 -20.97
C GLU A 60 12.71 5.89 -19.92
N GLU A 61 13.59 5.91 -18.92
CA GLU A 61 13.53 5.03 -17.75
C GLU A 61 12.21 5.22 -16.99
N THR A 62 11.80 6.47 -16.73
CA THR A 62 10.54 6.78 -16.05
C THR A 62 9.35 6.25 -16.83
N ARG A 63 9.35 6.44 -18.16
CA ARG A 63 8.28 5.93 -19.03
C ARG A 63 8.21 4.41 -19.04
N THR A 64 9.35 3.73 -19.04
CA THR A 64 9.43 2.26 -18.98
C THR A 64 8.90 1.75 -17.65
N PHE A 65 9.32 2.37 -16.55
CA PHE A 65 8.83 2.05 -15.21
C PHE A 65 7.30 2.22 -15.08
N GLN A 66 6.76 3.33 -15.60
CA GLN A 66 5.31 3.57 -15.62
C GLN A 66 4.55 2.46 -16.37
N LYS A 67 5.05 2.02 -17.53
CA LYS A 67 4.45 0.91 -18.29
C LYS A 67 4.48 -0.41 -17.51
N GLN A 68 5.59 -0.71 -16.82
CA GLN A 68 5.69 -1.90 -15.98
C GLN A 68 4.69 -1.87 -14.82
N VAL A 69 4.55 -0.73 -14.15
CA VAL A 69 3.55 -0.54 -13.09
C VAL A 69 2.14 -0.69 -13.63
N ALA A 70 1.84 -0.12 -14.81
CA ALA A 70 0.54 -0.28 -15.47
C ALA A 70 0.21 -1.76 -15.69
N GLN A 71 1.16 -2.53 -16.20
CA GLN A 71 0.98 -3.96 -16.45
C GLN A 71 0.78 -4.74 -15.15
N VAL A 72 1.58 -4.48 -14.12
CA VAL A 72 1.44 -5.12 -12.80
C VAL A 72 0.07 -4.83 -12.17
N VAL A 73 -0.44 -3.60 -12.31
CA VAL A 73 -1.79 -3.25 -11.84
C VAL A 73 -2.85 -3.97 -12.65
N LYS A 74 -2.71 -4.02 -13.98
CA LYS A 74 -3.65 -4.71 -14.88
C LYS A 74 -3.75 -6.21 -14.58
N ASP A 75 -2.62 -6.85 -14.27
CA ASP A 75 -2.53 -8.27 -13.92
C ASP A 75 -2.76 -8.52 -12.41
N GLY A 76 -3.17 -7.50 -11.66
CA GLY A 76 -3.38 -7.57 -10.22
C GLY A 76 -4.58 -8.42 -9.82
N MET A 77 -4.72 -8.68 -8.52
CA MET A 77 -5.87 -9.39 -7.95
C MET A 77 -7.18 -8.67 -8.27
N ASP A 78 -8.25 -9.44 -8.47
CA ASP A 78 -9.61 -8.90 -8.60
C ASP A 78 -9.99 -8.06 -7.37
N PRO A 79 -10.46 -6.81 -7.54
CA PRO A 79 -10.98 -5.99 -6.44
C PRO A 79 -12.02 -6.69 -5.55
N GLU A 80 -12.86 -7.56 -6.11
CA GLU A 80 -13.87 -8.30 -5.34
C GLU A 80 -13.22 -9.27 -4.35
N ALA A 81 -12.19 -10.00 -4.79
CA ALA A 81 -11.40 -10.87 -3.91
C ALA A 81 -10.64 -10.08 -2.83
N VAL A 82 -10.18 -8.87 -3.13
CA VAL A 82 -9.60 -7.97 -2.11
C VAL A 82 -10.66 -7.56 -1.09
N ALA A 83 -11.86 -7.20 -1.53
CA ALA A 83 -12.97 -6.80 -0.67
C ALA A 83 -13.40 -7.93 0.27
N GLU A 84 -13.48 -9.17 -0.21
CA GLU A 84 -13.80 -10.35 0.61
C GLU A 84 -12.81 -10.51 1.77
N ARG A 85 -11.50 -10.40 1.51
CA ARG A 85 -10.45 -10.48 2.54
C ARG A 85 -10.57 -9.36 3.56
N VAL A 86 -10.89 -8.15 3.13
CA VAL A 86 -11.11 -7.00 4.03
C VAL A 86 -12.32 -7.28 4.93
N LEU A 87 -13.45 -7.68 4.37
CA LEU A 87 -14.67 -7.98 5.11
C LEU A 87 -14.46 -9.11 6.13
N GLU A 88 -13.71 -10.15 5.76
CA GLU A 88 -13.33 -11.22 6.68
C GLU A 88 -12.50 -10.69 7.85
N GLY A 89 -11.47 -9.88 7.56
CA GLY A 89 -10.64 -9.28 8.59
C GLY A 89 -11.43 -8.36 9.51
N MET A 90 -12.40 -7.61 8.98
CA MET A 90 -13.27 -6.72 9.78
C MET A 90 -14.11 -7.54 10.76
N ARG A 91 -14.71 -8.65 10.32
CA ARG A 91 -15.46 -9.58 11.19
C ARG A 91 -14.58 -10.16 12.30
N LYS A 92 -13.31 -10.42 12.00
CA LYS A 92 -12.29 -10.91 12.95
C LYS A 92 -11.65 -9.81 13.79
N LYS A 93 -12.08 -8.54 13.64
CA LYS A 93 -11.50 -7.36 14.32
C LYS A 93 -9.99 -7.25 14.16
N GLN A 94 -9.48 -7.57 12.96
CA GLN A 94 -8.06 -7.45 12.64
C GLN A 94 -7.71 -6.01 12.29
N PHE A 95 -6.55 -5.55 12.75
CA PHE A 95 -6.04 -4.22 12.38
C PHE A 95 -5.37 -4.22 10.99
N TRP A 96 -4.58 -5.25 10.68
CA TRP A 96 -3.85 -5.36 9.42
C TRP A 96 -4.63 -6.19 8.41
N HIS A 97 -5.04 -5.59 7.29
CA HIS A 97 -5.62 -6.31 6.17
C HIS A 97 -4.62 -6.39 5.03
N PHE A 98 -4.31 -7.61 4.59
CA PHE A 98 -3.41 -7.86 3.46
C PHE A 98 -4.16 -8.58 2.34
N SER A 99 -4.02 -8.10 1.10
CA SER A 99 -4.61 -8.80 -0.05
C SER A 99 -3.75 -9.95 -0.57
N HIS A 100 -2.45 -9.99 -0.22
CA HIS A 100 -1.54 -11.03 -0.65
C HIS A 100 -0.55 -11.38 0.47
N ASP A 101 -0.24 -12.67 0.62
CA ASP A 101 0.62 -13.17 1.71
C ASP A 101 2.06 -12.67 1.61
N HIS A 102 2.51 -12.34 0.39
CA HIS A 102 3.85 -11.81 0.18
C HIS A 102 4.03 -10.38 0.74
N VAL A 103 2.95 -9.62 0.95
CA VAL A 103 3.03 -8.24 1.46
C VAL A 103 3.61 -8.20 2.88
N PRO A 104 3.05 -8.91 3.88
CA PRO A 104 3.65 -8.98 5.20
C PRO A 104 5.02 -9.68 5.21
N GLN A 105 5.27 -10.63 4.30
CA GLN A 105 6.59 -11.27 4.18
C GLN A 105 7.69 -10.29 3.75
N LYS A 106 7.39 -9.37 2.81
CA LYS A 106 8.33 -8.30 2.42
C LYS A 106 8.64 -7.37 3.59
N ALA A 107 7.63 -6.98 4.35
CA ALA A 107 7.81 -6.15 5.53
C ALA A 107 8.67 -6.85 6.60
N LEU A 108 8.45 -8.15 6.81
CA LEU A 108 9.25 -8.96 7.72
C LEU A 108 10.71 -9.05 7.27
N LYS A 109 10.96 -9.35 5.99
CA LYS A 109 12.33 -9.37 5.42
C LYS A 109 13.03 -8.04 5.63
N GLN A 110 12.33 -6.92 5.38
CA GLN A 110 12.87 -5.59 5.62
C GLN A 110 13.25 -5.35 7.07
N ALA A 111 12.37 -5.72 8.01
CA ALA A 111 12.67 -5.59 9.44
C ALA A 111 13.87 -6.46 9.87
N GLN A 112 13.99 -7.67 9.33
CA GLN A 112 15.11 -8.57 9.59
C GLN A 112 16.44 -7.98 9.11
N VAL A 113 16.50 -7.50 7.86
CA VAL A 113 17.70 -6.86 7.30
C VAL A 113 18.07 -5.59 8.09
N MET A 114 17.07 -4.77 8.40
CA MET A 114 17.25 -3.56 9.23
C MET A 114 17.88 -3.89 10.58
N ALA A 115 17.47 -4.98 11.23
CA ALA A 115 18.01 -5.41 12.52
C ALA A 115 19.37 -6.12 12.40
N ALA A 116 19.63 -6.80 11.27
CA ALA A 116 20.82 -7.61 11.07
C ALA A 116 22.07 -6.77 10.76
N ASP A 117 21.99 -5.85 9.80
CA ASP A 117 23.15 -5.06 9.36
C ASP A 117 22.85 -3.60 9.02
N CYS A 118 21.60 -3.16 9.19
CA CYS A 118 21.12 -1.81 8.88
C CYS A 118 21.28 -1.38 7.41
N LYS A 119 21.42 -2.31 6.45
CA LYS A 119 21.62 -1.98 5.03
C LYS A 119 20.38 -2.19 4.17
N LEU A 120 19.96 -1.14 3.45
CA LEU A 120 18.82 -1.23 2.53
C LEU A 120 19.11 -2.07 1.27
N SER A 121 20.39 -2.23 0.89
CA SER A 121 20.80 -2.88 -0.36
C SER A 121 20.57 -4.39 -0.41
N GLN A 122 20.07 -5.03 0.65
CA GLN A 122 19.79 -6.48 0.71
C GLN A 122 18.30 -6.84 0.51
N LEU A 123 17.46 -5.86 0.18
CA LEU A 123 16.02 -6.05 -0.04
C LEU A 123 15.68 -6.67 -1.40
#